data_AF-A0A7K7KH58-F1
#
_entry.id   AF-A0A7K7KH58-F1
#
_cell.length_a   1.000
_cell.length_b   1.000
_cell.length_c   1.000
_cell.angle_alpha   90.00
_cell.angle_beta   90.00
_cell.angle_gamma   90.00
#
_symmetry.space_group_name_H-M   'P 1'
#
loop_
_entity.id
_entity.type
_entity.pdbx_description
1 polymer ?
#
loop_
_entity_poly.entity_id
_entity_poly.type
_entity_poly.pdbx_seq_one_letter_code
_entity_poly.pdbx_strand_id
1 'polypeptide(L)'
;EVLLCTPQTSAEQVGLFLRRCLIPCQGGDKIYTMLYADELSYDVSCRAEELFQHLQCYNSSYRLVILCNCERENSYLPSAFSHYKVHMIPQRSQEDIRQYLQRHFRVAQPSCSAAAVFKEHMCVGIVSSKRAGMGK
;
A
#
# COMPACT_ATOMS: atom_id res chain seq x y z
N GLU A 1 -2.33 6.52 1.41
CA GLU A 1 -1.40 6.44 0.27
C GLU A 1 -0.62 5.15 0.41
N VAL A 2 -0.39 4.43 -0.69
CA VAL A 2 0.27 3.11 -0.66
C VAL A 2 1.42 3.09 -1.65
N LEU A 3 2.59 2.65 -1.20
CA LEU A 3 3.74 2.30 -2.03
C LEU A 3 3.89 0.78 -2.06
N LEU A 4 3.79 0.19 -3.25
CA LEU A 4 4.08 -1.22 -3.47
C LEU A 4 5.58 -1.38 -3.75
N CYS A 5 6.33 -1.92 -2.79
CA CYS A 5 7.76 -2.12 -2.93
C CYS A 5 8.04 -3.38 -3.78
N THR A 6 9.06 -3.26 -4.60
CA THR A 6 9.61 -4.31 -5.45
C THR A 6 11.14 -4.20 -5.44
N PRO A 7 11.87 -5.22 -5.91
CA PRO A 7 13.33 -5.16 -6.00
C PRO A 7 13.86 -4.01 -6.90
N GLN A 8 13.02 -3.47 -7.78
CA GLN A 8 13.36 -2.35 -8.68
C GLN A 8 12.95 -0.98 -8.12
N THR A 9 12.31 -0.93 -6.94
CA THR A 9 11.90 0.34 -6.33
C THR A 9 13.13 1.17 -5.98
N SER A 10 13.19 2.41 -6.46
CA SER A 10 14.35 3.27 -6.28
C SER A 10 14.35 3.99 -4.93
N ALA A 11 15.55 4.40 -4.47
CA ALA A 11 15.69 5.23 -3.27
C ALA A 11 14.94 6.57 -3.38
N GLU A 12 14.80 7.11 -4.59
CA GLU A 12 14.05 8.35 -4.83
C GLU A 12 12.54 8.15 -4.60
N GLN A 13 11.98 7.03 -5.08
CA GLN A 13 10.56 6.72 -4.88
C GLN A 13 10.25 6.56 -3.39
N VAL A 14 11.07 5.81 -2.66
CA VAL A 14 10.95 5.65 -1.21
C VAL A 14 11.13 6.98 -0.50
N GLY A 15 12.12 7.78 -0.89
CA GLY A 15 12.40 9.06 -0.27
C GLY A 15 11.30 10.10 -0.47
N LEU A 16 10.70 10.17 -1.65
CA LEU A 16 9.52 11.02 -1.90
C LEU A 16 8.32 10.57 -1.07
N PHE A 17 8.12 9.27 -0.92
CA PHE A 17 7.06 8.71 -0.09
C PHE A 17 7.23 9.08 1.39
N LEU A 18 8.43 8.88 1.94
CA LEU A 18 8.75 9.25 3.33
C LEU A 18 8.61 10.75 3.58
N ARG A 19 9.06 11.60 2.64
CA ARG A 19 8.88 13.06 2.74
C ARG A 19 7.40 13.45 2.78
N ARG A 20 6.55 12.85 1.94
CA ARG A 20 5.10 13.11 1.99
C ARG A 20 4.46 12.68 3.30
N CYS A 21 5.00 11.65 3.96
CA CYS A 21 4.51 11.14 5.23
C CYS A 21 4.96 11.98 6.44
N LEU A 22 6.24 12.35 6.47
CA LEU A 22 6.91 12.90 7.64
C LEU A 22 7.01 14.43 7.62
N ILE A 23 6.82 15.08 6.47
CA ILE A 23 6.78 16.53 6.38
C ILE A 23 5.32 16.97 6.46
N PRO A 24 4.94 17.86 7.40
CA PRO A 24 3.59 18.37 7.50
C PRO A 24 3.13 18.98 6.17
N CYS A 25 2.10 18.39 5.57
CA CYS A 25 1.48 18.89 4.37
C CYS A 25 -0.01 19.13 4.66
N GLN A 26 -0.61 20.18 4.10
CA GLN A 26 -1.98 20.61 4.40
C GLN A 26 -3.08 19.66 3.88
N GLY A 27 -2.78 18.39 3.65
CA GLY A 27 -3.61 17.40 2.97
C GLY A 27 -4.36 16.41 3.85
N GLY A 28 -4.46 16.65 5.17
CA GLY A 28 -5.19 15.82 6.13
C GLY A 28 -4.47 14.55 6.60
N ASP A 29 -5.11 13.83 7.52
CA ASP A 29 -4.57 12.64 8.20
C ASP A 29 -4.58 11.37 7.32
N LYS A 30 -3.75 11.34 6.28
CA LYS A 30 -3.59 10.15 5.44
C LYS A 30 -2.73 9.09 6.14
N ILE A 31 -3.09 7.83 5.96
CA ILE A 31 -2.24 6.69 6.32
C ILE A 31 -1.30 6.41 5.16
N TYR A 32 -0.01 6.31 5.42
CA TYR A 32 1.03 5.97 4.45
C TYR A 32 1.45 4.52 4.68
N THR A 33 1.26 3.66 3.68
CA THR A 33 1.61 2.24 3.78
C THR A 33 2.67 1.84 2.76
N MET A 34 3.75 1.20 3.22
CA MET A 34 4.70 0.49 2.37
C MET A 34 4.36 -1.00 2.40
N LEU A 35 4.03 -1.58 1.25
CA LEU A 35 3.74 -3.01 1.10
C LEU A 35 4.96 -3.74 0.54
N TYR A 36 5.29 -4.90 1.11
CA TYR A 36 6.45 -5.73 0.74
C TYR A 36 7.78 -4.97 0.89
N ALA A 37 7.92 -4.21 1.97
CA ALA A 37 9.10 -3.39 2.17
C ALA A 37 10.39 -4.22 2.39
N ASP A 38 10.25 -5.52 2.66
CA ASP A 38 11.33 -6.52 2.67
C ASP A 38 11.91 -6.85 1.27
N GLU A 39 11.21 -6.50 0.19
CA GLU A 39 11.71 -6.68 -1.19
C GLU A 39 12.64 -5.54 -1.64
N LEU A 40 12.77 -4.47 -0.85
CA LEU A 40 13.71 -3.40 -1.13
C LEU A 40 15.15 -3.91 -1.06
N SER A 41 16.01 -3.41 -1.95
CA SER A 41 17.43 -3.73 -1.86
C SER A 41 18.02 -3.20 -0.55
N TYR A 42 19.16 -3.78 -0.14
CA TYR A 42 19.87 -3.35 1.06
C TYR A 42 20.19 -1.85 1.03
N ASP A 43 20.80 -1.36 -0.06
CA ASP A 43 21.18 0.06 -0.20
C ASP A 43 19.98 1.00 -0.13
N VAL A 44 18.86 0.63 -0.76
CA VAL A 44 17.62 1.42 -0.71
C VAL A 44 17.06 1.44 0.70
N SER A 45 17.10 0.29 1.39
CA SER A 45 16.62 0.15 2.76
C SER A 45 17.43 0.98 3.77
N CYS A 46 18.77 0.95 3.67
CA CYS A 46 19.66 1.79 4.49
C CYS A 46 19.34 3.27 4.31
N ARG A 47 19.25 3.73 3.06
CA ARG A 47 18.95 5.15 2.76
C ARG A 47 17.55 5.54 3.22
N ALA A 48 16.59 4.62 3.19
CA ALA A 48 15.24 4.84 3.69
C ALA A 48 15.23 5.02 5.21
N GLU A 49 15.96 4.18 5.95
CA GLU A 49 16.10 4.32 7.40
C GLU A 49 16.78 5.64 7.78
N GLU A 50 17.94 5.95 7.17
CA GLU A 50 18.66 7.21 7.41
C GLU A 50 17.74 8.41 7.18
N LEU A 51 16.98 8.40 6.09
CA LEU A 51 16.05 9.47 5.77
C LEU A 51 14.90 9.54 6.77
N PHE A 52 14.34 8.40 7.18
CA PHE A 52 13.31 8.34 8.21
C PHE A 52 13.80 8.96 9.53
N GLN A 53 15.01 8.60 9.97
CA GLN A 53 15.61 9.13 11.19
C GLN A 53 15.84 10.65 11.12
N HIS A 54 16.20 11.18 9.94
CA HIS A 54 16.33 12.62 9.71
C HIS A 54 14.99 13.34 9.67
N LEU A 55 13.94 12.69 9.16
CA LEU A 55 12.64 13.34 8.92
C LEU A 55 11.66 13.22 10.08
N GLN A 56 11.81 12.22 10.97
CA GLN A 56 10.89 12.01 12.10
C GLN A 56 10.82 13.21 13.08
N CYS A 57 11.81 14.10 13.07
CA CYS A 57 11.80 15.30 13.93
C CYS A 57 10.83 16.40 13.45
N TYR A 58 10.41 16.38 12.17
CA TYR A 58 9.54 17.41 11.61
C TYR A 58 8.05 17.19 11.90
N ASN A 59 7.64 15.97 12.20
CA ASN A 59 6.26 15.63 12.50
C ASN A 59 6.22 14.48 13.51
N SER A 60 5.59 14.70 14.66
CA SER A 60 5.36 13.66 15.66
C SER A 60 4.03 12.91 15.48
N SER A 61 3.17 13.37 14.57
CA SER A 61 1.80 12.87 14.35
C SER A 61 1.64 12.15 13.00
N TYR A 62 2.71 11.57 12.46
CA TYR A 62 2.64 10.81 11.21
C TYR A 62 1.96 9.45 11.40
N ARG A 63 1.46 8.87 10.30
CA ARG A 63 0.86 7.53 10.25
C ARG A 63 1.55 6.71 9.17
N LEU A 64 2.67 6.09 9.52
CA LEU A 64 3.43 5.21 8.64
C LEU A 64 3.19 3.74 9.03
N VAL A 65 2.82 2.91 8.07
CA VAL A 65 2.63 1.46 8.23
C VAL A 65 3.56 0.75 7.27
N ILE A 66 4.42 -0.12 7.78
CA ILE A 66 5.35 -0.93 6.98
C ILE A 66 4.89 -2.38 7.09
N LEU A 67 4.59 -3.00 5.95
CA LEU A 67 4.19 -4.39 5.85
C LEU A 67 5.27 -5.17 5.10
N CYS A 68 5.82 -6.17 5.77
CA CYS A 68 6.85 -7.06 5.26
C CYS A 68 6.36 -8.51 5.29
N ASN A 69 6.94 -9.36 4.45
CA ASN A 69 6.75 -10.81 4.56
C ASN A 69 7.44 -11.34 5.84
N CYS A 70 6.72 -12.11 6.66
CA CYS A 70 7.25 -12.72 7.88
C CYS A 70 8.33 -13.78 7.59
N GLU A 71 8.37 -14.35 6.40
CA GLU A 71 9.43 -15.29 6.00
C GLU A 71 10.78 -14.57 5.75
N ARG A 72 10.77 -13.24 5.61
CA ARG A 72 11.95 -12.40 5.35
C ARG A 72 12.24 -11.41 6.48
N GLU A 73 11.96 -11.79 7.72
CA GLU A 73 12.24 -10.94 8.89
C GLU A 73 13.72 -10.53 9.02
N ASN A 74 14.65 -11.35 8.51
CA ASN A 74 16.09 -11.06 8.50
C ASN A 74 16.52 -10.04 7.44
N SER A 75 15.60 -9.55 6.61
CA SER A 75 15.92 -8.46 5.68
C SER A 75 16.16 -7.15 6.46
N TYR A 76 16.94 -6.25 5.85
CA TYR A 76 17.46 -5.08 6.56
C TYR A 76 16.36 -4.22 7.17
N LEU A 77 15.34 -3.88 6.38
CA LEU A 77 14.32 -2.93 6.79
C LEU A 77 13.45 -3.43 7.97
N PRO A 78 12.86 -4.64 7.96
CA PRO A 78 12.17 -5.15 9.14
C PRO A 78 13.09 -5.34 10.36
N SER A 79 14.39 -5.60 10.17
CA SER A 79 15.36 -5.66 11.26
C SER A 79 15.61 -4.28 11.88
N ALA A 80 15.84 -3.25 11.05
CA ALA A 80 16.06 -1.87 11.45
C ALA A 80 14.86 -1.26 12.20
N PHE A 81 13.65 -1.59 11.75
CA PHE A 81 12.40 -1.10 12.36
C PHE A 81 11.82 -2.06 13.43
N SER A 82 12.57 -3.05 13.89
CA SER A 82 12.09 -4.09 14.82
C SER A 82 11.56 -3.53 16.14
N HIS A 83 12.10 -2.41 16.62
CA HIS A 83 11.62 -1.72 17.83
C HIS A 83 10.18 -1.19 17.70
N TYR A 84 9.69 -1.00 16.47
CA TYR A 84 8.33 -0.54 16.18
C TYR A 84 7.39 -1.69 15.78
N LYS A 85 7.83 -2.95 15.91
CA LYS A 85 7.05 -4.12 15.49
C LYS A 85 5.75 -4.22 16.27
N VAL A 86 4.63 -4.24 15.54
CA VAL A 86 3.30 -4.45 16.10
C VAL A 86 3.00 -5.94 16.10
N HIS A 87 2.63 -6.51 17.26
CA HIS A 87 2.34 -7.95 17.42
C HIS A 87 0.96 -8.38 16.91
N MET A 88 0.17 -7.44 16.40
CA MET A 88 -1.18 -7.68 15.87
C MET A 88 -1.20 -7.37 14.37
N ILE A 89 -1.70 -8.32 13.58
CA ILE A 89 -1.95 -8.12 12.16
C ILE A 89 -3.42 -7.67 12.00
N PRO A 90 -3.70 -6.48 11.44
CA PRO A 90 -5.08 -6.06 11.20
C PRO A 90 -5.72 -6.98 10.17
N GLN A 91 -6.84 -7.60 10.52
CA GLN A 91 -7.61 -8.46 9.63
C GLN A 91 -9.07 -7.98 9.53
N ARG A 92 -9.63 -8.11 8.33
CA ARG A 92 -11.04 -7.90 8.03
C ARG A 92 -11.56 -9.12 7.27
N SER A 93 -12.85 -9.40 7.39
CA SER A 93 -13.47 -10.51 6.67
C SER A 93 -13.37 -10.27 5.16
N GLN A 94 -13.40 -11.36 4.38
CA GLN A 94 -13.40 -11.24 2.93
C GLN A 94 -14.65 -10.53 2.42
N GLU A 95 -15.77 -10.72 3.12
CA GLU A 95 -17.05 -10.05 2.85
C GLU A 95 -16.93 -8.54 3.02
N ASP A 96 -16.35 -8.06 4.12
CA ASP A 96 -16.16 -6.63 4.38
C ASP A 96 -15.27 -5.98 3.31
N ILE A 97 -14.16 -6.63 2.96
CA ILE A 97 -13.22 -6.15 1.94
C ILE A 97 -13.92 -6.10 0.58
N ARG A 98 -14.66 -7.16 0.22
CA ARG A 98 -15.42 -7.21 -1.04
C ARG A 98 -16.47 -6.11 -1.10
N GLN A 99 -17.22 -5.91 -0.01
CA GLN A 99 -18.25 -4.88 0.05
C GLN A 99 -17.64 -3.48 -0.04
N TYR A 100 -16.51 -3.24 0.63
CA TYR A 100 -15.76 -1.99 0.53
C TYR A 100 -15.36 -1.70 -0.93
N LEU A 101 -14.70 -2.66 -1.58
CA LEU A 101 -14.30 -2.52 -2.99
C LEU A 101 -15.49 -2.33 -3.93
N GLN A 102 -16.59 -3.06 -3.71
CA GLN A 102 -17.82 -2.91 -4.50
C GLN A 102 -18.40 -1.51 -4.40
N ARG A 103 -18.44 -0.92 -3.20
CA ARG A 103 -18.93 0.45 -3.01
C ARG A 103 -18.06 1.46 -3.75
N HIS A 104 -16.73 1.28 -3.76
CA HIS A 104 -15.80 2.19 -4.43
C HIS A 104 -15.76 2.02 -5.95
N PHE A 105 -16.05 0.83 -6.47
CA PHE A 105 -16.07 0.56 -7.91
C PHE A 105 -17.44 0.76 -8.56
N ARG A 106 -18.51 0.92 -7.78
CA ARG A 106 -19.83 1.24 -8.32
C ARG A 106 -19.86 2.70 -8.78
N VAL A 107 -20.21 2.90 -10.04
CA VAL A 107 -20.36 4.23 -10.62
C VAL A 107 -21.76 4.77 -10.28
N ALA A 108 -21.83 6.02 -9.82
CA ALA A 108 -23.10 6.69 -9.55
C ALA A 108 -23.93 6.83 -10.84
N GLN A 109 -25.25 6.79 -10.69
CA GLN A 109 -26.19 7.00 -11.79
C GLN A 109 -26.93 8.34 -11.67
N PRO A 110 -27.31 8.95 -12.81
CA PRO A 110 -26.99 8.54 -14.19
C PRO A 110 -25.54 8.89 -14.57
N SER A 111 -24.87 8.03 -15.33
CA SER A 111 -23.52 8.30 -15.87
C SER A 111 -23.34 7.72 -17.26
N CYS A 112 -22.66 8.46 -18.15
CA CYS A 112 -22.30 8.00 -19.50
C CYS A 112 -21.07 7.06 -19.49
N SER A 113 -20.87 6.31 -18.41
CA SER A 113 -19.71 5.44 -18.23
C SER A 113 -19.90 4.09 -18.92
N ALA A 114 -18.81 3.50 -19.44
CA ALA A 114 -18.80 2.13 -19.93
C ALA A 114 -19.18 1.10 -18.85
N ALA A 115 -19.08 1.47 -17.57
CA ALA A 115 -19.60 0.67 -16.47
C ALA A 115 -21.11 0.39 -16.60
N ALA A 116 -21.85 1.23 -17.35
CA ALA A 116 -23.29 1.06 -17.55
C ALA A 116 -23.68 -0.28 -18.19
N VAL A 117 -22.80 -0.86 -19.01
CA VAL A 117 -23.04 -2.18 -19.64
C VAL A 117 -22.47 -3.34 -18.83
N PHE A 118 -21.69 -3.06 -17.78
CA PHE A 118 -21.11 -4.08 -16.92
C PHE A 118 -22.02 -4.35 -15.71
N LYS A 119 -21.93 -5.56 -15.15
CA LYS A 119 -22.80 -6.01 -14.05
C LYS A 119 -22.79 -4.99 -12.90
N GLU A 120 -23.98 -4.60 -12.45
CA GLU A 120 -24.19 -3.70 -11.30
C GLU A 120 -23.49 -2.32 -11.42
N HIS A 121 -23.25 -1.84 -12.64
CA HIS A 121 -22.62 -0.54 -12.90
C HIS A 121 -21.22 -0.40 -12.30
N MET A 122 -20.49 -1.52 -12.29
CA MET A 122 -19.14 -1.61 -11.74
C MET A 122 -18.11 -1.17 -12.79
N CYS A 123 -17.14 -0.32 -12.41
CA CYS A 123 -16.08 0.13 -13.30
C CYS A 123 -14.89 -0.83 -13.38
N VAL A 124 -14.83 -1.84 -12.51
CA VAL A 124 -13.78 -2.87 -12.47
C VAL A 124 -14.43 -4.25 -12.39
N GLY A 125 -13.91 -5.20 -13.16
CA GLY A 125 -14.35 -6.58 -13.17
C GLY A 125 -13.20 -7.55 -13.46
N ILE A 126 -13.27 -8.75 -12.89
CA ILE A 126 -12.33 -9.83 -13.16
C ILE A 126 -13.11 -10.97 -13.80
N VAL A 127 -12.77 -11.32 -15.04
CA VAL A 127 -13.31 -12.49 -15.74
C VAL A 127 -12.30 -13.62 -15.63
N SER A 128 -12.68 -14.70 -14.97
CA SER A 128 -11.80 -15.82 -14.64
C SER A 128 -12.47 -17.15 -14.97
N SER A 129 -11.68 -18.13 -15.40
CA SER A 129 -12.11 -19.49 -15.72
C SER A 129 -10.98 -20.44 -15.37
N LYS A 130 -11.34 -21.59 -14.79
CA LYS A 130 -10.37 -22.60 -14.34
C LYS A 130 -9.64 -23.28 -15.50
N ARG A 131 -10.24 -23.31 -16.69
CA ARG A 131 -9.68 -23.94 -17.91
C ARG A 131 -9.65 -22.94 -19.06
N ALA A 132 -8.70 -23.14 -19.98
CA ALA A 132 -8.60 -22.37 -21.22
C ALA A 132 -9.77 -22.67 -22.18
N GLY A 133 -10.03 -21.78 -23.14
CA GLY A 133 -11.04 -21.97 -24.19
C GLY A 133 -12.50 -21.78 -23.75
N MET A 134 -12.75 -21.16 -22.59
CA MET A 134 -14.11 -21.01 -22.03
C MET A 134 -14.77 -19.65 -22.33
N GLY A 135 -14.23 -18.86 -23.26
CA GLY A 135 -14.81 -17.56 -23.66
C GLY A 135 -14.61 -16.42 -22.65
N LYS A 136 -13.46 -16.40 -21.96
CA LYS A 136 -12.99 -15.19 -21.27
C LYS A 136 -12.51 -14.15 -22.29
#